data_AF-A0A139GYJ4-F1
#
_entry.id   AF-A0A139GYJ4-F1
#
_cell.length_a   1.000
_cell.length_b   1.000
_cell.length_c   1.000
_cell.angle_alpha   90.00
_cell.angle_beta   90.00
_cell.angle_gamma   90.00
#
_symmetry.space_group_name_H-M   'P 1'
#
loop_
_entity.id
_entity.type
_entity.pdbx_description
1 polymer ?
#
loop_
_entity_poly.entity_id
_entity_poly.type
_entity_poly.pdbx_seq_one_letter_code
_entity_poly.pdbx_strand_id
1 'polypeptide(L)'
;MTFLSLPAEIRSAILEHVFDSNLQVQLFLGQESLGGIFHNEDYSASSLLAPLLVCKQFYQDSSLLALARTNFIVSNVFFKIPQRISTLHPKQIEAVRSIAFVADARHFRQLHDWAQRPFGIKNLSLDNLTIVLRRSSNWHYLFDFTTDIVHLLRALTGVKKFTFVRNVALVKGSFKTWYNRLIGLILKIDHLERYDKTPTNPEKTWWSWSYDEVAHSFTLEAKPAKRIMDEETYMQEILPLMEELRVSMEHEEWNPDPRSRLPYY
;
A
#
# COMPACT_ATOMS: atom_id res chain seq x y z
N MET A 1 31.19 23.44 -23.46
CA MET A 1 30.89 22.01 -23.16
C MET A 1 29.39 21.87 -23.01
N THR A 2 28.78 20.86 -23.62
CA THR A 2 27.35 20.54 -23.48
C THR A 2 27.19 19.27 -22.68
N PHE A 3 26.15 19.11 -21.87
CA PHE A 3 25.92 17.89 -21.09
C PHE A 3 25.98 16.60 -21.94
N LEU A 4 25.48 16.65 -23.18
CA LEU A 4 25.48 15.52 -24.11
C LEU A 4 26.87 15.14 -24.65
N SER A 5 27.89 15.98 -24.45
CA SER A 5 29.28 15.64 -24.81
C SER A 5 30.01 14.90 -23.69
N LEU A 6 29.35 14.62 -22.57
CA LEU A 6 29.90 13.84 -21.47
C LEU A 6 29.78 12.33 -21.76
N PRO A 7 30.72 11.49 -21.27
CA PRO A 7 30.59 10.04 -21.29
C PRO A 7 29.28 9.57 -20.64
N ALA A 8 28.75 8.44 -21.11
CA ALA A 8 27.45 7.93 -20.66
C ALA A 8 27.42 7.69 -19.15
N GLU A 9 28.52 7.20 -18.58
CA GLU A 9 28.69 6.93 -17.16
C GLU A 9 28.53 8.20 -16.32
N ILE A 10 29.14 9.30 -16.78
CA ILE A 10 29.04 10.60 -16.10
C ILE A 10 27.63 11.17 -16.22
N ARG A 11 27.00 11.03 -17.40
CA ARG A 11 25.60 11.46 -17.60
C ARG A 11 24.66 10.69 -16.66
N SER A 12 24.80 9.37 -16.57
CA SER A 12 24.01 8.52 -15.67
C SER A 12 24.21 8.90 -14.21
N ALA A 13 25.45 9.11 -13.74
CA ALA A 13 25.73 9.51 -12.37
C ALA A 13 25.10 10.87 -12.01
N ILE A 14 25.15 11.84 -12.94
CA ILE A 14 24.48 13.13 -12.74
C ILE A 14 22.96 12.96 -12.66
N LEU A 15 22.38 12.17 -13.57
CA LEU A 15 20.94 11.92 -13.59
C LEU A 15 20.47 11.18 -12.34
N GLU A 16 21.24 10.20 -11.86
CA GLU A 16 21.01 9.57 -10.57
C GLU A 16 20.96 10.62 -9.46
N HIS A 17 21.96 11.47 -9.35
CA HIS A 17 21.96 12.52 -8.32
C HIS A 17 20.72 13.45 -8.41
N VAL A 18 20.33 13.84 -9.62
CA VAL A 18 19.13 14.65 -9.87
C VAL A 18 17.86 13.93 -9.40
N PHE A 19 17.70 12.65 -9.76
CA PHE A 19 16.51 11.88 -9.39
C PHE A 19 16.54 11.35 -7.95
N ASP A 20 17.69 11.26 -7.28
CA ASP A 20 17.76 10.92 -5.84
C ASP A 20 17.17 12.03 -4.97
N SER A 21 17.35 13.29 -5.38
CA SER A 21 16.73 14.43 -4.71
C SER A 21 15.20 14.33 -4.69
N ASN A 22 14.60 13.56 -5.61
CA ASN A 22 13.15 13.36 -5.68
C ASN A 22 12.62 12.47 -4.55
N LEU A 23 13.46 11.61 -3.95
CA LEU A 23 13.08 10.81 -2.78
C LEU A 23 12.81 11.68 -1.55
N GLN A 24 13.39 12.88 -1.52
CA GLN A 24 13.24 13.84 -0.42
C GLN A 24 11.93 14.63 -0.51
N VAL A 25 11.21 14.57 -1.64
CA VAL A 25 9.96 15.32 -1.79
C VAL A 25 8.84 14.59 -1.04
N GLN A 26 8.32 15.29 -0.03
CA GLN A 26 7.33 14.76 0.90
C GLN A 26 5.95 14.63 0.23
N LEU A 27 5.60 13.38 -0.08
CA LEU A 27 4.26 12.99 -0.51
C LEU A 27 3.21 13.19 0.60
N PHE A 28 3.67 13.05 1.84
CA PHE A 28 2.85 13.20 3.04
C PHE A 28 3.45 14.29 3.94
N LEU A 29 2.59 15.12 4.50
CA LEU A 29 2.93 16.13 5.49
C LEU A 29 2.57 15.61 6.89
N GLY A 30 3.35 15.99 7.90
CA GLY A 30 3.06 15.68 9.30
C GLY A 30 2.18 16.75 9.95
N GLN A 31 1.33 16.35 10.90
CA GLN A 31 0.54 17.27 11.72
C GLN A 31 1.27 17.57 13.04
N GLU A 32 1.84 18.78 13.16
CA GLU A 32 2.69 19.18 14.30
C GLU A 32 1.97 19.17 15.67
N SER A 33 0.62 19.20 15.72
CA SER A 33 -0.14 19.39 16.97
C SER A 33 -1.15 18.30 17.34
N LEU A 34 -1.60 17.45 16.40
CA LEU A 34 -2.61 16.41 16.65
C LEU A 34 -2.17 15.01 16.20
N GLY A 35 -0.93 14.88 15.71
CA GLY A 35 -0.46 13.63 15.11
C GLY A 35 -1.17 13.30 13.80
N GLY A 36 -0.52 12.47 13.01
CA GLY A 36 -1.00 11.97 11.73
C GLY A 36 -0.21 12.51 10.56
N ILE A 37 -0.08 11.68 9.53
CA ILE A 37 0.35 12.13 8.22
C ILE A 37 -0.85 12.34 7.30
N PHE A 38 -0.76 13.33 6.42
CA PHE A 38 -1.79 13.61 5.43
C PHE A 38 -1.20 13.85 4.06
N HIS A 39 -2.01 13.58 3.04
CA HIS A 39 -1.64 13.78 1.65
C HIS A 39 -1.30 15.25 1.38
N ASN A 40 -0.13 15.50 0.79
CA ASN A 40 0.25 16.81 0.30
C ASN A 40 -0.50 17.11 -1.02
N GLU A 41 -1.51 17.98 -0.99
CA GLU A 41 -2.31 18.31 -2.18
C GLU A 41 -1.51 19.07 -3.25
N ASP A 42 -0.44 19.76 -2.85
CA ASP A 42 0.45 20.48 -3.77
C ASP A 42 1.51 19.57 -4.40
N TYR A 43 1.61 18.30 -3.95
CA TYR A 43 2.54 17.35 -4.53
C TYR A 43 2.15 16.98 -5.96
N SER A 44 3.11 17.11 -6.88
CA SER A 44 2.99 16.61 -8.23
C SER A 44 4.27 15.92 -8.67
N ALA A 45 4.12 14.71 -9.21
CA ALA A 45 5.22 13.99 -9.86
C ALA A 45 5.78 14.74 -11.09
N SER A 46 5.04 15.72 -11.64
CA SER A 46 5.48 16.45 -12.85
C SER A 46 6.76 17.24 -12.64
N SER A 47 6.97 17.83 -11.46
CA SER A 47 8.21 18.57 -11.15
C SER A 47 9.41 17.63 -11.08
N LEU A 48 9.21 16.43 -10.52
CA LEU A 48 10.21 15.37 -10.38
C LEU A 48 10.63 14.78 -11.73
N LEU A 49 9.69 14.76 -12.68
CA LEU A 49 9.90 14.24 -14.04
C LEU A 49 10.30 15.33 -15.05
N ALA A 50 10.34 16.60 -14.65
CA ALA A 50 10.70 17.71 -15.53
C ALA A 50 12.03 17.54 -16.28
N PRO A 51 13.09 16.92 -15.70
CA PRO A 51 14.33 16.68 -16.44
C PRO A 51 14.16 15.82 -17.71
N LEU A 52 13.12 14.97 -17.77
CA LEU A 52 12.83 14.16 -18.96
C LEU A 52 12.30 14.99 -20.14
N LEU A 53 11.86 16.23 -19.90
CA LEU A 53 11.31 17.11 -20.92
C LEU A 53 12.37 17.92 -21.67
N VAL A 54 13.64 17.87 -21.23
CA VAL A 54 14.73 18.65 -21.82
C VAL A 54 14.96 18.28 -23.29
N CYS A 55 15.10 16.98 -23.58
CA CYS A 55 15.20 16.48 -24.95
C CYS A 55 14.92 14.97 -25.03
N LYS A 56 14.77 14.44 -26.26
CA LYS A 56 14.51 13.02 -26.51
C LYS A 56 15.59 12.10 -25.91
N GLN A 57 16.86 12.50 -25.96
CA GLN A 57 17.96 11.70 -25.43
C GLN A 57 17.85 11.54 -23.90
N PHE A 58 17.51 12.61 -23.17
CA PHE A 58 17.29 12.56 -21.73
C PHE A 58 16.15 11.61 -21.37
N TYR A 59 15.05 11.69 -22.12
CA TYR A 59 13.91 10.79 -21.95
C TYR A 59 14.32 9.32 -22.15
N GLN A 60 15.04 9.03 -23.23
CA GLN A 60 15.47 7.66 -23.56
C GLN A 60 16.45 7.11 -22.52
N ASP A 61 17.42 7.91 -22.09
CA ASP A 61 18.48 7.48 -21.16
C ASP A 61 17.97 7.33 -19.73
N SER A 62 16.97 8.10 -19.32
CA SER A 62 16.65 8.29 -17.90
C SER A 62 15.22 7.95 -17.50
N SER A 63 14.30 7.71 -18.46
CA SER A 63 12.88 7.50 -18.12
C SER A 63 12.66 6.36 -17.13
N LEU A 64 13.39 5.24 -17.25
CA LEU A 64 13.27 4.12 -16.32
C LEU A 64 13.73 4.50 -14.91
N LEU A 65 14.88 5.16 -14.80
CA LEU A 65 15.42 5.63 -13.52
C LEU A 65 14.48 6.65 -12.84
N ALA A 66 13.98 7.61 -13.62
CA ALA A 66 13.06 8.63 -13.14
C ALA A 66 11.75 8.01 -12.62
N LEU A 67 11.16 7.06 -13.36
CA LEU A 67 9.95 6.34 -12.93
C LEU A 67 10.20 5.51 -11.66
N ALA A 68 11.39 4.91 -11.51
CA ALA A 68 11.73 4.12 -10.34
C ALA A 68 11.92 4.95 -9.06
N ARG A 69 12.33 6.22 -9.20
CA ARG A 69 12.57 7.13 -8.06
C ARG A 69 11.41 8.08 -7.79
N THR A 70 10.36 8.03 -8.59
CA THR A 70 9.19 8.90 -8.43
C THR A 70 8.08 8.19 -7.66
N ASN A 71 7.54 8.86 -6.64
CA ASN A 71 6.35 8.43 -5.93
C ASN A 71 5.11 8.94 -6.66
N PHE A 72 4.37 8.07 -7.34
CA PHE A 72 3.17 8.50 -8.05
C PHE A 72 1.99 8.62 -7.10
N ILE A 73 1.19 9.67 -7.24
CA ILE A 73 -0.09 9.78 -6.53
C ILE A 73 -1.26 10.00 -7.47
N VAL A 74 -2.34 9.29 -7.18
CA VAL A 74 -3.63 9.45 -7.83
C VAL A 74 -4.63 9.98 -6.82
N SER A 75 -4.83 11.30 -6.82
CA SER A 75 -5.77 11.99 -5.94
C SER A 75 -7.19 12.07 -6.52
N ASN A 76 -7.34 11.94 -7.84
CA ASN A 76 -8.64 11.99 -8.50
C ASN A 76 -9.37 10.64 -8.42
N VAL A 77 -10.48 10.63 -7.69
CA VAL A 77 -11.34 9.45 -7.46
C VAL A 77 -12.02 8.86 -8.71
N PHE A 78 -11.99 9.56 -9.84
CA PHE A 78 -12.50 9.06 -11.12
C PHE A 78 -11.39 8.51 -12.03
N PHE A 79 -10.13 8.63 -11.59
CA PHE A 79 -8.99 8.21 -12.35
C PHE A 79 -8.81 6.69 -12.27
N LYS A 80 -8.75 6.04 -13.42
CA LYS A 80 -8.52 4.59 -13.52
C LYS A 80 -7.05 4.32 -13.77
N ILE A 81 -6.34 3.88 -12.73
CA ILE A 81 -4.90 3.55 -12.78
C ILE A 81 -4.55 2.60 -13.93
N PRO A 82 -5.29 1.48 -14.16
CA PRO A 82 -4.99 0.57 -15.27
C PRO A 82 -4.96 1.25 -16.64
N GLN A 83 -5.91 2.14 -16.92
CA GLN A 83 -6.03 2.81 -18.23
C GLN A 83 -4.89 3.79 -18.51
N ARG A 84 -4.23 4.29 -17.47
CA ARG A 84 -3.12 5.24 -17.60
C ARG A 84 -1.78 4.53 -17.62
N ILE A 85 -1.63 3.47 -16.84
CA ILE A 85 -0.43 2.63 -16.91
C ILE A 85 -0.37 1.90 -18.27
N SER A 86 -1.50 1.57 -18.90
CA SER A 86 -1.51 0.90 -20.20
C SER A 86 -0.93 1.72 -21.36
N THR A 87 -0.73 3.03 -21.19
CA THR A 87 -0.06 3.86 -22.22
C THR A 87 1.46 3.79 -22.13
N LEU A 88 2.02 3.22 -21.07
CA LEU A 88 3.46 3.10 -20.86
C LEU A 88 4.01 1.84 -21.53
N HIS A 89 5.28 1.89 -21.95
CA HIS A 89 5.98 0.70 -22.43
C HIS A 89 6.15 -0.31 -21.28
N PRO A 90 6.12 -1.64 -21.51
CA PRO A 90 6.25 -2.64 -20.45
C PRO A 90 7.44 -2.43 -19.49
N LYS A 91 8.62 -2.08 -20.02
CA LYS A 91 9.80 -1.74 -19.20
C LYS A 91 9.57 -0.53 -18.28
N GLN A 92 8.78 0.45 -18.72
CA GLN A 92 8.42 1.62 -17.90
C GLN A 92 7.43 1.23 -16.80
N ILE A 93 6.47 0.34 -17.09
CA ILE A 93 5.55 -0.22 -16.08
C ILE A 93 6.34 -0.95 -15.00
N GLU A 94 7.30 -1.78 -15.40
CA GLU A 94 8.18 -2.51 -14.48
C GLU A 94 9.09 -1.59 -13.67
N ALA A 95 9.41 -0.40 -14.19
CA ALA A 95 10.23 0.58 -13.50
C ALA A 95 9.45 1.35 -12.43
N VAL A 96 8.12 1.43 -12.49
CA VAL A 96 7.33 2.10 -11.44
C VAL A 96 7.42 1.33 -10.13
N ARG A 97 7.92 1.98 -9.08
CA ARG A 97 8.13 1.36 -7.75
C ARG A 97 7.17 1.83 -6.67
N SER A 98 6.54 2.98 -6.82
CA SER A 98 5.74 3.58 -5.76
C SER A 98 4.48 4.22 -6.29
N ILE A 99 3.33 3.76 -5.82
CA ILE A 99 2.02 4.32 -6.15
C ILE A 99 1.22 4.52 -4.86
N ALA A 100 0.77 5.74 -4.64
CA ALA A 100 -0.25 6.09 -3.68
C ALA A 100 -1.55 6.45 -4.42
N PHE A 101 -2.70 6.14 -3.85
CA PHE A 101 -3.97 6.64 -4.38
C PHE A 101 -4.96 6.96 -3.28
N VAL A 102 -5.74 8.01 -3.51
CA VAL A 102 -6.79 8.45 -2.59
C VAL A 102 -8.04 7.61 -2.83
N ALA A 103 -8.36 6.77 -1.85
CA ALA A 103 -9.44 5.80 -1.94
C ALA A 103 -10.69 6.24 -1.17
N ASP A 104 -11.83 5.87 -1.72
CA ASP A 104 -13.12 5.86 -1.04
C ASP A 104 -13.77 4.47 -1.21
N ALA A 105 -14.99 4.31 -0.70
CA ALA A 105 -15.74 3.05 -0.78
C ALA A 105 -15.83 2.45 -2.20
N ARG A 106 -15.77 3.25 -3.28
CA ARG A 106 -15.82 2.73 -4.66
C ARG A 106 -14.54 1.99 -5.02
N HIS A 107 -13.39 2.51 -4.58
CA HIS A 107 -12.09 1.91 -4.83
C HIS A 107 -11.92 0.60 -4.03
N PHE A 108 -12.38 0.58 -2.77
CA PHE A 108 -12.39 -0.64 -1.97
C PHE A 108 -13.22 -1.74 -2.61
N ARG A 109 -14.41 -1.40 -3.14
CA ARG A 109 -15.24 -2.35 -3.89
C ARG A 109 -14.58 -2.89 -5.15
N GLN A 110 -13.59 -2.21 -5.72
CA GLN A 110 -12.87 -2.64 -6.93
C GLN A 110 -11.58 -3.41 -6.61
N LEU A 111 -11.24 -3.63 -5.34
CA LEU A 111 -10.04 -4.40 -4.97
C LEU A 111 -10.10 -5.85 -5.47
N HIS A 112 -11.30 -6.42 -5.59
CA HIS A 112 -11.47 -7.77 -6.15
C HIS A 112 -10.99 -7.88 -7.61
N ASP A 113 -11.05 -6.79 -8.39
CA ASP A 113 -10.61 -6.76 -9.79
C ASP A 113 -9.08 -6.93 -9.93
N TRP A 114 -8.33 -6.79 -8.84
CA TRP A 114 -6.87 -6.89 -8.86
C TRP A 114 -6.39 -8.34 -9.02
N ALA A 115 -7.21 -9.31 -8.62
CA ALA A 115 -6.87 -10.72 -8.56
C ALA A 115 -5.57 -10.97 -7.77
N GLN A 116 -4.42 -11.10 -8.46
CA GLN A 116 -3.12 -11.45 -7.85
C GLN A 116 -2.07 -10.34 -7.96
N ARG A 117 -2.37 -9.24 -8.65
CA ARG A 117 -1.40 -8.18 -8.98
C ARG A 117 -2.02 -6.82 -8.72
N PRO A 118 -1.24 -5.82 -8.30
CA PRO A 118 -1.78 -4.47 -8.08
C PRO A 118 -2.49 -3.97 -9.35
N PHE A 119 -3.76 -3.58 -9.18
CA PHE A 119 -4.63 -3.10 -10.26
C PHE A 119 -4.86 -4.09 -11.42
N GLY A 120 -4.57 -5.38 -11.23
CA GLY A 120 -4.69 -6.41 -12.28
C GLY A 120 -3.58 -6.36 -13.33
N ILE A 121 -2.48 -5.63 -13.08
CA ILE A 121 -1.41 -5.39 -14.06
C ILE A 121 -0.26 -6.37 -13.85
N LYS A 122 -0.04 -7.29 -14.81
CA LYS A 122 0.90 -8.42 -14.67
C LYS A 122 2.36 -8.02 -14.38
N ASN A 123 2.85 -6.96 -15.01
CA ASN A 123 4.26 -6.55 -14.94
C ASN A 123 4.51 -5.45 -13.89
N LEU A 124 3.48 -5.07 -13.12
CA LEU A 124 3.62 -4.05 -12.10
C LEU A 124 4.19 -4.67 -10.82
N SER A 125 5.37 -4.21 -10.42
CA SER A 125 6.05 -4.64 -9.20
C SER A 125 6.43 -3.43 -8.36
N LEU A 126 5.67 -3.20 -7.29
CA LEU A 126 5.78 -2.05 -6.42
C LEU A 126 6.63 -2.37 -5.19
N ASP A 127 7.53 -1.46 -4.86
CA ASP A 127 8.15 -1.42 -3.54
C ASP A 127 7.15 -0.88 -2.52
N ASN A 128 6.39 0.16 -2.88
CA ASN A 128 5.39 0.78 -2.01
C ASN A 128 4.05 0.95 -2.73
N LEU A 129 2.99 0.44 -2.13
CA LEU A 129 1.61 0.70 -2.52
C LEU A 129 0.89 1.33 -1.34
N THR A 130 0.32 2.52 -1.52
CA THR A 130 -0.33 3.24 -0.41
C THR A 130 -1.79 3.57 -0.73
N ILE A 131 -2.69 3.11 0.13
CA ILE A 131 -4.09 3.56 0.15
C ILE A 131 -4.20 4.73 1.12
N VAL A 132 -4.54 5.89 0.58
CA VAL A 132 -4.80 7.10 1.36
C VAL A 132 -6.31 7.26 1.50
N LEU A 133 -6.85 7.24 2.71
CA LEU A 133 -8.29 7.42 2.87
C LEU A 133 -8.68 8.83 2.45
N ARG A 134 -9.74 8.95 1.65
CA ARG A 134 -10.24 10.26 1.22
C ARG A 134 -10.72 11.08 2.41
N ARG A 135 -10.17 12.28 2.58
CA ARG A 135 -10.69 13.28 3.51
C ARG A 135 -12.06 13.76 3.03
N SER A 136 -13.09 13.55 3.84
CA SER A 136 -14.45 14.02 3.57
C SER A 136 -15.25 14.10 4.86
N SER A 137 -16.41 14.76 4.80
CA SER A 137 -17.39 14.77 5.90
C SER A 137 -18.13 13.43 6.07
N ASN A 138 -17.97 12.49 5.14
CA ASN A 138 -18.58 11.17 5.23
C ASN A 138 -17.69 10.19 5.99
N TRP A 139 -18.34 9.33 6.77
CA TRP A 139 -17.67 8.23 7.46
C TRP A 139 -17.25 7.13 6.50
N HIS A 140 -16.02 6.64 6.64
CA HIS A 140 -15.56 5.41 6.01
C HIS A 140 -15.99 4.20 6.86
N TYR A 141 -16.75 3.31 6.25
CA TYR A 141 -17.18 2.03 6.82
C TYR A 141 -16.23 0.92 6.37
N LEU A 142 -14.98 0.98 6.86
CA LEU A 142 -13.92 0.08 6.38
C LEU A 142 -14.17 -1.40 6.73
N PHE A 143 -14.99 -1.65 7.76
CA PHE A 143 -15.39 -3.01 8.14
C PHE A 143 -16.07 -3.77 7.01
N ASP A 144 -16.84 -3.07 6.15
CA ASP A 144 -17.56 -3.65 5.02
C ASP A 144 -16.64 -4.27 3.96
N PHE A 145 -15.34 -3.90 3.97
CA PHE A 145 -14.35 -4.33 2.97
C PHE A 145 -13.27 -5.24 3.56
N THR A 146 -13.30 -5.53 4.86
CA THR A 146 -12.23 -6.28 5.54
C THR A 146 -12.01 -7.65 4.90
N THR A 147 -13.10 -8.40 4.64
CA THR A 147 -13.04 -9.74 4.04
C THR A 147 -12.42 -9.71 2.64
N ASP A 148 -12.85 -8.76 1.79
CA ASP A 148 -12.30 -8.60 0.44
C ASP A 148 -10.80 -8.26 0.47
N ILE A 149 -10.39 -7.39 1.41
CA ILE A 149 -8.99 -7.04 1.61
C ILE A 149 -8.19 -8.26 2.04
N VAL A 150 -8.68 -9.09 2.97
CA VAL A 150 -7.96 -10.31 3.39
C VAL A 150 -7.81 -11.29 2.22
N HIS A 151 -8.86 -11.52 1.45
CA HIS A 151 -8.76 -12.38 0.27
C HIS A 151 -7.79 -11.84 -0.78
N LEU A 152 -7.80 -10.52 -1.01
CA LEU A 152 -6.81 -9.87 -1.86
C LEU A 152 -5.39 -10.12 -1.32
N LEU A 153 -5.13 -9.85 -0.04
CA LEU A 153 -3.79 -9.98 0.57
C LEU A 153 -3.22 -11.39 0.44
N ARG A 154 -4.05 -12.43 0.54
CA ARG A 154 -3.61 -13.82 0.35
C ARG A 154 -3.09 -14.09 -1.06
N ALA A 155 -3.66 -13.42 -2.07
CA ALA A 155 -3.37 -13.67 -3.48
C ALA A 155 -2.42 -12.62 -4.08
N LEU A 156 -2.32 -11.45 -3.46
CA LEU A 156 -1.58 -10.29 -3.94
C LEU A 156 -0.07 -10.57 -3.93
N THR A 157 0.55 -10.36 -5.08
CA THR A 157 1.99 -10.51 -5.29
C THR A 157 2.52 -9.31 -6.07
N GLY A 158 3.83 -9.05 -5.99
CA GLY A 158 4.45 -7.91 -6.67
C GLY A 158 4.25 -6.58 -5.92
N VAL A 159 4.01 -6.64 -4.61
CA VAL A 159 4.00 -5.48 -3.72
C VAL A 159 4.87 -5.84 -2.51
N LYS A 160 5.90 -5.03 -2.20
CA LYS A 160 6.75 -5.27 -1.02
C LYS A 160 6.16 -4.65 0.25
N LYS A 161 5.61 -3.44 0.16
CA LYS A 161 4.94 -2.75 1.26
C LYS A 161 3.56 -2.26 0.83
N PHE A 162 2.55 -2.57 1.63
CA PHE A 162 1.19 -2.11 1.42
C PHE A 162 0.75 -1.30 2.64
N THR A 163 0.63 0.01 2.48
CA THR A 163 0.37 0.95 3.57
C THR A 163 -1.03 1.56 3.47
N PHE A 164 -1.68 1.72 4.60
CA PHE A 164 -2.93 2.47 4.73
C PHE A 164 -2.71 3.71 5.57
N VAL A 165 -3.17 4.86 5.08
CA VAL A 165 -3.02 6.16 5.73
C VAL A 165 -4.39 6.76 6.02
N ARG A 166 -4.67 7.08 7.29
CA ARG A 166 -5.96 7.66 7.70
C ARG A 166 -6.23 9.01 7.04
N ASN A 167 -5.21 9.84 6.84
CA ASN A 167 -5.32 11.13 6.13
C ASN A 167 -6.43 12.05 6.68
N VAL A 168 -6.57 12.08 8.01
CA VAL A 168 -7.61 12.87 8.71
C VAL A 168 -9.05 12.46 8.32
N ALA A 169 -9.23 11.28 7.70
CA ALA A 169 -10.55 10.78 7.37
C ALA A 169 -11.33 10.38 8.63
N LEU A 170 -12.65 10.54 8.55
CA LEU A 170 -13.59 10.02 9.54
C LEU A 170 -13.75 8.52 9.32
N VAL A 171 -13.25 7.70 10.25
CA VAL A 171 -13.33 6.23 10.18
C VAL A 171 -14.27 5.73 11.26
N LYS A 172 -15.31 5.01 10.87
CA LYS A 172 -16.30 4.52 11.82
C LYS A 172 -15.64 3.51 12.75
N GLY A 173 -15.74 3.73 14.05
CA GLY A 173 -15.20 2.83 15.08
C GLY A 173 -13.71 2.95 15.35
N SER A 174 -13.04 3.97 14.81
CA SER A 174 -11.59 4.20 14.85
C SER A 174 -10.79 3.43 13.80
N PHE A 175 -9.68 4.04 13.37
CA PHE A 175 -8.76 3.45 12.40
C PHE A 175 -7.95 2.30 13.01
N LYS A 176 -7.54 2.43 14.28
CA LYS A 176 -6.83 1.38 15.03
C LYS A 176 -7.69 0.13 15.25
N THR A 177 -8.95 0.30 15.65
CA THR A 177 -9.89 -0.82 15.79
C THR A 177 -10.08 -1.55 14.46
N TRP A 178 -10.19 -0.82 13.35
CA TRP A 178 -10.26 -1.45 12.03
C TRP A 178 -8.99 -2.24 11.70
N TYR A 179 -7.80 -1.66 11.96
CA TYR A 179 -6.53 -2.36 11.82
C TYR A 179 -6.48 -3.66 12.63
N ASN A 180 -6.81 -3.62 13.92
CA ASN A 180 -6.81 -4.81 14.78
C ASN A 180 -7.76 -5.90 14.25
N ARG A 181 -8.97 -5.52 13.79
CA ARG A 181 -9.89 -6.49 13.18
C ARG A 181 -9.39 -7.05 11.85
N LEU A 182 -8.74 -6.24 11.03
CA LEU A 182 -8.12 -6.71 9.80
C LEU A 182 -7.07 -7.77 10.11
N ILE A 183 -6.15 -7.50 11.05
CA ILE A 183 -5.12 -8.47 11.46
C ILE A 183 -5.74 -9.75 12.04
N GLY A 184 -6.74 -9.62 12.92
CA GLY A 184 -7.46 -10.77 13.46
C GLY A 184 -8.11 -11.62 12.37
N LEU A 185 -8.69 -10.99 11.33
CA LEU A 185 -9.29 -11.71 10.21
C LEU A 185 -8.24 -12.34 9.29
N ILE A 186 -7.07 -11.70 9.09
CA ILE A 186 -5.93 -12.31 8.38
C ILE A 186 -5.55 -13.63 9.06
N LEU A 187 -5.35 -13.61 10.39
CA LEU A 187 -5.00 -14.79 11.18
C LEU A 187 -6.08 -15.88 11.11
N LYS A 188 -7.34 -15.51 11.31
CA LYS A 188 -8.49 -16.45 11.28
C LYS A 188 -8.64 -17.13 9.91
N ILE A 189 -8.61 -16.35 8.82
CA ILE A 189 -8.76 -16.89 7.47
C ILE A 189 -7.51 -17.70 7.06
N ASP A 190 -6.31 -17.31 7.53
CA ASP A 190 -5.09 -18.09 7.31
C ASP A 190 -5.20 -19.52 7.84
N HIS A 191 -5.57 -19.66 9.11
CA HIS A 191 -5.80 -20.96 9.74
C HIS A 191 -6.88 -21.78 9.00
N LEU A 192 -8.06 -21.19 8.76
CA LEU A 192 -9.19 -21.86 8.10
C LEU A 192 -8.83 -22.41 6.72
N GLU A 193 -8.17 -21.61 5.88
CA GLU A 193 -7.81 -22.03 4.51
C GLU A 193 -6.67 -23.06 4.48
N ARG A 194 -5.87 -23.16 5.56
CA ARG A 194 -4.77 -24.11 5.68
C ARG A 194 -5.21 -25.46 6.24
N TYR A 195 -6.09 -25.48 7.23
CA TYR A 195 -6.39 -26.68 8.01
C TYR A 195 -7.85 -27.14 7.90
N ASP A 196 -8.80 -26.22 7.74
CA ASP A 196 -10.23 -26.57 7.71
C ASP A 196 -10.79 -26.77 6.29
N LYS A 197 -10.06 -26.30 5.27
CA LYS A 197 -10.48 -26.34 3.87
C LYS A 197 -9.84 -27.49 3.09
N THR A 198 -10.65 -28.20 2.29
CA THR A 198 -10.19 -29.24 1.37
C THR A 198 -10.60 -28.89 -0.09
N PRO A 199 -9.66 -28.77 -1.04
CA PRO A 199 -8.21 -28.82 -0.86
C PRO A 199 -7.69 -27.60 -0.07
N THR A 200 -6.57 -27.78 0.62
CA THR A 200 -5.90 -26.70 1.35
C THR A 200 -5.45 -25.62 0.38
N ASN A 201 -5.51 -24.36 0.81
CA ASN A 201 -5.24 -23.21 -0.03
C ASN A 201 -4.38 -22.17 0.72
N PRO A 202 -3.10 -22.48 1.00
CA PRO A 202 -2.20 -21.54 1.69
C PRO A 202 -2.04 -20.24 0.90
N GLU A 203 -1.77 -19.15 1.61
CA GLU A 203 -1.50 -17.84 1.04
C GLU A 203 -0.27 -17.86 0.13
N LYS A 204 -0.27 -16.96 -0.87
CA LYS A 204 0.89 -16.76 -1.76
C LYS A 204 1.92 -15.82 -1.16
N THR A 205 1.50 -14.97 -0.23
CA THR A 205 2.33 -13.97 0.42
C THR A 205 1.87 -13.83 1.86
N TRP A 206 2.81 -14.02 2.78
CA TRP A 206 2.59 -13.70 4.19
C TRP A 206 2.86 -12.20 4.40
N TRP A 207 2.17 -11.59 5.35
CA TRP A 207 2.34 -10.17 5.64
C TRP A 207 2.70 -10.00 7.11
N SER A 208 3.83 -9.33 7.38
CA SER A 208 4.08 -8.78 8.70
C SER A 208 3.46 -7.39 8.79
N TRP A 209 2.96 -6.99 9.96
CA TRP A 209 2.25 -5.74 10.14
C TRP A 209 2.89 -4.85 11.20
N SER A 210 2.67 -3.56 11.07
CA SER A 210 2.96 -2.58 12.11
C SER A 210 1.97 -1.42 12.04
N TYR A 211 1.61 -0.90 13.20
CA TYR A 211 0.77 0.29 13.32
C TYR A 211 1.60 1.45 13.86
N ASP A 212 1.48 2.62 13.22
CA ASP A 212 2.11 3.86 13.64
C ASP A 212 1.03 4.80 14.18
N GLU A 213 0.99 4.92 15.51
CA GLU A 213 0.09 5.83 16.24
C GLU A 213 0.33 7.29 15.88
N VAL A 214 1.60 7.67 15.72
CA VAL A 214 1.96 9.07 15.45
C VAL A 214 1.61 9.43 14.02
N ALA A 215 1.81 8.53 13.05
CA ALA A 215 1.45 8.78 11.66
C ALA A 215 -0.03 8.50 11.36
N HIS A 216 -0.78 7.86 12.26
CA HIS A 216 -2.11 7.32 11.98
C HIS A 216 -2.14 6.48 10.69
N SER A 217 -1.19 5.55 10.60
CA SER A 217 -1.01 4.67 9.45
C SER A 217 -0.66 3.26 9.89
N PHE A 218 -0.85 2.27 9.02
CA PHE A 218 -0.28 0.95 9.24
C PHE A 218 0.28 0.39 7.95
N THR A 219 1.28 -0.47 8.08
CA THR A 219 1.99 -1.05 6.94
C THR A 219 1.97 -2.57 7.05
N LEU A 220 1.69 -3.21 5.91
CA LEU A 220 1.86 -4.63 5.70
C LEU A 220 3.11 -4.82 4.85
N GLU A 221 4.11 -5.51 5.36
CA GLU A 221 5.33 -5.86 4.62
C GLU A 221 5.26 -7.31 4.15
N ALA A 222 5.47 -7.52 2.85
CA ALA A 222 5.43 -8.83 2.24
C ALA A 222 6.61 -9.69 2.71
N LYS A 223 6.29 -10.92 3.09
CA LYS A 223 7.21 -12.00 3.42
C LYS A 223 6.90 -13.21 2.55
N PRO A 224 7.86 -14.15 2.38
CA PRO A 224 7.56 -15.43 1.77
C PRO A 224 6.38 -16.11 2.47
N ALA A 225 5.54 -16.80 1.70
CA ALA A 225 4.44 -17.61 2.25
C ALA A 225 4.94 -18.55 3.34
N LYS A 226 4.13 -18.78 4.38
CA LYS A 226 4.49 -19.72 5.44
C LYS A 226 4.58 -21.13 4.86
N ARG A 227 5.55 -21.90 5.35
CA ARG A 227 5.74 -23.31 4.97
C ARG A 227 4.49 -24.11 5.32
N ILE A 228 4.30 -25.24 4.64
CA ILE A 228 3.27 -26.21 5.01
C ILE A 228 3.81 -26.99 6.22
N MET A 229 3.06 -26.97 7.31
CA MET A 229 3.37 -27.63 8.58
C MET A 229 2.09 -28.13 9.22
N ASP A 230 2.18 -29.00 10.23
CA ASP A 230 1.04 -29.41 11.02
C ASP A 230 0.44 -28.24 11.81
N GLU A 231 -0.82 -28.40 12.22
CA GLU A 231 -1.58 -27.34 12.88
C GLU A 231 -0.96 -26.94 14.23
N GLU A 232 -0.44 -27.89 15.00
CA GLU A 232 0.13 -27.60 16.32
C GLU A 232 1.38 -26.72 16.20
N THR A 233 2.30 -27.09 15.30
CA THR A 233 3.50 -26.27 15.01
C THR A 233 3.12 -24.88 14.48
N TYR A 234 2.10 -24.79 13.62
CA TYR A 234 1.61 -23.51 13.12
C TYR A 234 1.05 -22.63 14.24
N MET A 235 0.25 -23.20 15.15
CA MET A 235 -0.33 -22.45 16.26
C MET A 235 0.74 -21.93 17.22
N GLN A 236 1.84 -22.66 17.41
CA GLN A 236 2.99 -22.17 18.19
C GLN A 236 3.65 -20.94 17.55
N GLU A 237 3.75 -20.87 16.21
CA GLU A 237 4.26 -19.67 15.52
C GLU A 237 3.29 -18.49 15.58
N ILE A 238 1.99 -18.74 15.60
CA ILE A 238 0.94 -17.71 15.57
C ILE A 238 0.63 -17.15 16.96
N LEU A 239 0.83 -17.92 18.02
CA LEU A 239 0.49 -17.53 19.39
C LEU A 239 1.05 -16.16 19.82
N PRO A 240 2.33 -15.81 19.55
CA PRO A 240 2.85 -14.48 19.90
C PRO A 240 2.13 -13.34 19.19
N LEU A 241 1.71 -13.55 17.94
CA LEU A 241 0.98 -12.57 17.13
C LEU A 241 -0.44 -12.37 17.64
N MET A 242 -1.09 -13.45 18.08
CA MET A 242 -2.42 -13.38 18.71
C MET A 242 -2.36 -12.64 20.05
N GLU A 243 -1.31 -12.86 20.83
CA GLU A 243 -1.12 -12.18 22.12
C GLU A 243 -0.85 -10.68 21.93
N GLU A 244 0.01 -10.30 20.98
CA GLU A 244 0.21 -8.89 20.61
C GLU A 244 -1.11 -8.23 20.19
N LEU A 245 -1.91 -8.93 19.36
CA LEU A 245 -3.22 -8.44 18.93
C LEU A 245 -4.19 -8.30 20.11
N ARG A 246 -4.23 -9.28 21.02
CA ARG A 246 -5.07 -9.24 22.24
C ARG A 246 -4.73 -8.00 23.07
N VAL A 247 -3.45 -7.78 23.34
CA VAL A 247 -2.97 -6.61 24.07
C VAL A 247 -3.35 -5.33 23.35
N SER A 248 -3.16 -5.24 22.02
CA SER A 248 -3.55 -4.06 21.24
C SER A 248 -5.06 -3.76 21.33
N MET A 249 -5.90 -4.80 21.31
CA MET A 249 -7.35 -4.68 21.41
C MET A 249 -7.84 -4.26 22.80
N GLU A 250 -7.15 -4.66 23.87
CA GLU A 250 -7.47 -4.25 25.24
C GLU A 250 -7.21 -2.78 25.51
N HIS A 251 -6.30 -2.17 24.75
CA HIS A 251 -6.01 -0.75 24.79
C HIS A 251 -6.88 0.07 23.82
N GLU A 252 -7.89 -0.54 23.17
CA GLU A 252 -8.84 0.23 22.35
C GLU A 252 -9.76 1.05 23.24
N GLU A 253 -9.80 2.37 23.00
CA GLU A 253 -10.74 3.26 23.66
C GLU A 253 -12.19 2.79 23.44
N TRP A 254 -12.97 2.88 24.52
CA TRP A 254 -14.37 2.50 24.54
C TRP A 254 -15.17 3.22 23.43
N ASN A 255 -15.75 2.45 22.52
CA ASN A 255 -16.61 2.97 21.47
C ASN A 255 -18.07 3.06 21.97
N PRO A 256 -18.69 4.25 22.03
CA PRO A 256 -20.09 4.41 22.45
C PRO A 256 -21.11 3.78 21.50
N ASP A 257 -20.71 3.38 20.29
CA ASP A 257 -21.65 2.80 19.32
C ASP A 257 -21.91 1.31 19.62
N PRO A 258 -23.15 0.90 19.95
CA PRO A 258 -23.49 -0.49 20.23
C PRO A 258 -23.29 -1.44 19.03
N ARG A 259 -23.25 -0.94 17.78
CA ARG A 259 -22.97 -1.76 16.58
C ARG A 259 -21.51 -2.13 16.43
N SER A 260 -20.62 -1.46 17.16
CA SER A 260 -19.19 -1.82 17.18
C SER A 260 -18.93 -3.17 17.83
N ARG A 261 -19.86 -3.68 18.65
CA ARG A 261 -19.68 -4.91 19.45
C ARG A 261 -20.26 -6.16 18.81
N LEU A 262 -20.86 -6.05 17.63
CA LEU A 262 -21.41 -7.22 16.96
C LEU A 262 -20.27 -8.03 16.32
N PRO A 263 -20.06 -9.30 16.71
CA PRO A 263 -19.22 -10.20 15.95
C PRO A 263 -19.90 -10.42 14.60
N TYR A 264 -19.32 -9.90 13.53
CA TYR A 264 -19.74 -10.27 12.18
C TYR A 264 -19.27 -11.71 11.96
N TYR A 265 -20.23 -12.62 11.92
CA TYR A 265 -20.06 -14.06 11.74
C TYR A 265 -19.37 -14.38 10.41
#